data_AF-A0A961AM98-F1
#
_entry.id   AF-A0A961AM98-F1
#
_cell.length_a   1.000
_cell.length_b   1.000
_cell.length_c   1.000
_cell.angle_alpha   90.00
_cell.angle_beta   90.00
_cell.angle_gamma   90.00
#
_symmetry.space_group_name_H-M   'P 1'
#
loop_
_entity.id
_entity.type
_entity.pdbx_description
1 polymer ?
#
loop_
_entity_poly.entity_id
_entity_poly.type
_entity_poly.pdbx_seq_one_letter_code
_entity_poly.pdbx_strand_id
1 'polypeptide(L)'
;MIFETPPILLSWIAGILIVSAILWQWGAKESRLRHWGWIAGIPSAAMLITFFSLAMHMRLSLGSWPLSIGEAGFSNALRTHAHWATQFFSWVLLVTFFLLPALLLLGLGWKRVRSLWKWFGVHGFTFCLALFLMMLAPAKFLRWWWD
;
A
#
# COMPACT_ATOMS: atom_id res chain seq x y z
N MET A 1 4.24 -8.73 24.35
CA MET A 1 3.99 -9.61 23.19
C MET A 1 4.60 -8.89 22.00
N ILE A 2 5.70 -9.44 21.51
CA ILE A 2 6.69 -8.79 20.63
C ILE A 2 6.00 -8.47 19.30
N PHE A 3 5.68 -7.18 19.07
CA PHE A 3 5.46 -6.71 17.71
C PHE A 3 6.84 -6.64 17.08
N GLU A 4 7.20 -7.70 16.37
CA GLU A 4 8.31 -7.66 15.45
C GLU A 4 8.06 -6.50 14.49
N THR A 5 8.97 -5.54 14.52
CA THR A 5 8.96 -4.29 13.79
C THR A 5 9.45 -4.35 12.33
N PRO A 6 9.78 -5.49 11.66
CA PRO A 6 10.47 -5.43 10.39
C PRO A 6 9.69 -4.80 9.22
N PRO A 7 8.36 -4.99 9.03
CA PRO A 7 7.70 -4.44 7.84
C PRO A 7 7.50 -2.92 7.94
N ILE A 8 7.26 -2.40 9.15
CA ILE A 8 7.07 -0.96 9.37
C ILE A 8 8.41 -0.23 9.17
N LEU A 9 9.51 -0.71 9.76
CA LEU A 9 10.84 -0.09 9.61
C LEU A 9 11.36 -0.12 8.17
N LEU A 10 11.13 -1.22 7.43
CA LEU A 10 11.45 -1.30 6.00
C LEU A 10 10.61 -0.30 5.17
N SER A 11 9.36 -0.06 5.55
CA SER A 11 8.50 0.94 4.89
C SER A 11 8.99 2.37 5.12
N TRP A 12 9.58 2.68 6.28
CA TRP A 12 10.20 3.99 6.54
C TRP A 12 11.45 4.23 5.69
N ILE A 13 12.33 3.23 5.53
CA ILE A 13 13.53 3.34 4.71
C ILE A 13 13.17 3.52 3.23
N ALA A 14 12.21 2.73 2.72
CA ALA A 14 11.69 2.90 1.37
C ALA A 14 11.05 4.29 1.18
N GLY A 15 10.27 4.75 2.17
CA GLY A 15 9.65 6.07 2.18
C GLY A 15 10.67 7.21 2.12
N ILE A 16 11.76 7.13 2.89
CA ILE A 16 12.84 8.13 2.87
C ILE A 16 13.50 8.17 1.49
N LEU A 17 13.84 7.02 0.90
CA LEU A 17 14.44 6.95 -0.43
C LEU A 17 13.53 7.53 -1.52
N ILE A 18 12.22 7.28 -1.42
CA ILE A 18 11.21 7.82 -2.34
C ILE A 18 11.04 9.33 -2.18
N VAL A 19 10.99 9.85 -0.94
CA VAL A 19 10.92 11.29 -0.68
C VAL A 19 12.16 12.00 -1.21
N SER A 20 13.36 11.44 -1.02
CA SER A 20 14.58 12.00 -1.60
C SER A 20 14.58 11.99 -3.13
N ALA A 21 14.00 10.98 -3.78
CA ALA A 21 13.85 10.95 -5.23
C ALA A 21 12.82 11.97 -5.76
N ILE A 22 11.75 12.23 -5.01
CA ILE A 22 10.76 13.27 -5.32
C ILE A 22 11.37 14.66 -5.19
N LEU A 23 12.09 14.93 -4.09
CA LEU A 23 12.78 16.21 -3.86
C LEU A 23 13.85 16.47 -4.93
N TRP A 24 14.59 15.43 -5.34
CA TRP A 24 15.54 15.52 -6.44
C TRP A 24 14.87 15.87 -7.78
N GLN A 25 13.67 15.31 -8.04
CA GLN A 25 12.93 15.59 -9.26
C GLN A 25 12.20 16.92 -9.27
N TRP A 26 11.78 17.45 -8.11
CA TRP A 26 11.19 18.78 -8.03
C TRP A 26 12.18 19.90 -8.40
N GLY A 27 13.49 19.64 -8.29
CA GLY A 27 14.54 20.51 -8.83
C GLY A 27 14.70 20.44 -10.37
N ALA A 28 14.11 19.45 -11.05
CA ALA A 28 14.23 19.28 -12.50
C ALA A 28 13.04 19.92 -13.23
N LYS A 29 13.31 20.96 -14.03
CA LYS A 29 12.34 21.79 -14.79
C LYS A 29 11.18 20.98 -15.41
N GLU A 30 9.96 21.46 -15.14
CA GLU A 30 8.67 20.86 -15.52
C GLU A 30 8.54 20.53 -17.02
N SER A 31 8.06 19.31 -17.30
CA SER A 31 7.53 18.91 -18.60
C SER A 31 6.01 18.72 -18.52
N ARG A 32 5.30 19.05 -19.61
CA ARG A 32 3.83 19.05 -19.87
C ARG A 32 2.96 17.86 -19.41
N LEU A 33 3.51 16.91 -18.66
CA LEU A 33 2.88 15.63 -18.29
C LEU A 33 2.09 15.68 -16.96
N ARG A 34 1.64 16.87 -16.52
CA ARG A 34 1.00 17.10 -15.20
C ARG A 34 -0.33 16.37 -14.98
N HIS A 35 -1.04 15.96 -16.05
CA HIS A 35 -2.44 15.51 -15.93
C HIS A 35 -2.65 14.03 -15.62
N TRP A 36 -1.64 13.16 -15.76
CA TRP A 36 -1.80 11.71 -15.52
C TRP A 36 -1.21 11.22 -14.19
N GLY A 37 -0.70 12.11 -13.34
CA GLY A 37 0.03 11.71 -12.15
C GLY A 37 -0.79 11.06 -11.05
N TRP A 38 -2.07 11.38 -10.98
CA TRP A 38 -2.99 10.76 -10.04
C TRP A 38 -3.22 9.27 -10.33
N ILE A 39 -3.01 8.81 -11.58
CA ILE A 39 -3.15 7.38 -11.93
C ILE A 39 -2.17 6.52 -11.13
N ALA A 40 -0.95 7.01 -10.90
CA ALA A 40 0.06 6.28 -10.14
C ALA A 40 -0.37 5.98 -8.69
N GLY A 41 -1.27 6.80 -8.13
CA GLY A 41 -1.82 6.62 -6.78
C GLY A 41 -3.05 5.73 -6.70
N ILE A 42 -3.66 5.34 -7.84
CA ILE A 42 -4.89 4.53 -7.86
C ILE A 42 -4.73 3.21 -7.10
N PRO A 43 -3.64 2.42 -7.29
CA PRO A 43 -3.51 1.15 -6.59
C PRO A 43 -3.50 1.32 -5.06
N SER A 44 -2.76 2.33 -4.57
CA SER A 44 -2.66 2.65 -3.15
C SER A 44 -3.98 3.16 -2.57
N ALA A 45 -4.72 3.98 -3.33
CA ALA A 45 -6.04 4.46 -2.93
C ALA A 45 -7.07 3.32 -2.90
N ALA A 46 -7.12 2.48 -3.93
CA ALA A 46 -7.98 1.30 -3.98
C ALA A 46 -7.67 0.35 -2.81
N MET A 47 -6.39 0.17 -2.49
CA MET A 47 -5.95 -0.66 -1.37
C MET A 47 -6.51 -0.14 -0.05
N LEU A 48 -6.40 1.17 0.19
CA LEU A 48 -6.92 1.82 1.38
C LEU A 48 -8.45 1.72 1.49
N ILE A 49 -9.15 1.94 0.37
CA ILE A 49 -10.61 1.84 0.30
C ILE A 49 -11.05 0.42 0.62
N THR A 50 -10.44 -0.59 0.00
CA THR A 50 -10.76 -2.00 0.23
C THR A 50 -10.47 -2.41 1.68
N PHE A 51 -9.37 -1.94 2.26
CA PHE A 51 -9.03 -2.17 3.67
C PHE A 51 -10.10 -1.62 4.62
N PHE A 52 -10.48 -0.35 4.49
CA PHE A 52 -11.49 0.25 5.37
C PHE A 52 -12.90 -0.27 5.08
N SER A 53 -13.21 -0.59 3.83
CA SER A 53 -14.44 -1.30 3.46
C SER A 53 -14.54 -2.64 4.19
N LEU A 54 -13.46 -3.42 4.23
CA LEU A 54 -13.42 -4.68 4.97
C LEU A 54 -13.58 -4.45 6.48
N ALA A 55 -12.88 -3.46 7.04
CA ALA A 55 -13.00 -3.12 8.45
C ALA A 55 -14.46 -2.81 8.83
N MET A 56 -15.16 -2.04 7.99
CA MET A 56 -16.58 -1.74 8.18
C MET A 56 -17.45 -2.98 8.01
N HIS A 57 -17.26 -3.77 6.95
CA HIS A 57 -18.04 -5.00 6.72
C HIS A 57 -17.88 -5.97 7.91
N MET A 58 -16.65 -6.16 8.40
CA MET A 58 -16.37 -7.01 9.56
C MET A 58 -17.06 -6.49 10.82
N ARG A 59 -16.97 -5.18 11.09
CA ARG A 59 -17.62 -4.56 12.26
C ARG A 59 -19.14 -4.73 12.24
N LEU A 60 -19.75 -4.57 11.06
CA LEU A 60 -21.20 -4.71 10.88
C LEU A 60 -21.64 -6.17 10.98
N SER A 61 -20.88 -7.11 10.39
CA SER A 61 -21.24 -8.53 10.41
C SER A 61 -21.04 -9.20 11.77
N LEU A 62 -20.02 -8.81 12.53
CA LEU A 62 -19.70 -9.43 13.82
C LEU A 62 -20.28 -8.65 15.02
N GLY A 63 -20.80 -7.44 14.80
CA GLY A 63 -21.19 -6.49 15.85
C GLY A 63 -20.02 -5.99 16.72
N SER A 64 -18.82 -6.51 16.49
CA SER A 64 -17.61 -6.29 17.29
C SER A 64 -16.37 -6.45 16.39
N TRP A 65 -15.17 -6.28 16.96
CA TRP A 65 -13.91 -6.56 16.26
C TRP A 65 -13.52 -8.03 16.46
N PRO A 66 -12.82 -8.67 15.51
CA PRO A 66 -12.45 -10.08 15.61
C PRO A 66 -11.68 -10.35 16.91
N LEU A 67 -12.09 -11.40 17.62
CA LEU A 67 -11.48 -11.81 18.88
C LEU A 67 -10.37 -12.84 18.68
N SER A 68 -10.44 -13.59 17.59
CA SER A 68 -9.46 -14.58 17.18
C SER A 68 -8.89 -14.25 15.82
N ILE A 69 -7.70 -14.77 15.58
CA ILE A 69 -7.09 -14.89 14.26
C ILE A 69 -7.94 -15.82 13.38
N GLY A 70 -7.89 -15.61 12.05
CA GLY A 70 -8.59 -16.43 11.06
C GLY A 70 -10.05 -16.03 10.83
N GLU A 71 -10.80 -16.91 10.18
CA GLU A 71 -12.16 -16.62 9.66
C GLU A 71 -13.28 -17.32 10.45
N ALA A 72 -12.99 -17.74 11.68
CA ALA A 72 -13.95 -18.41 12.53
C ALA A 72 -15.14 -17.48 12.83
N GLY A 73 -16.36 -17.95 12.58
CA GLY A 73 -17.58 -17.15 12.75
C GLY A 73 -17.88 -16.16 11.61
N PHE A 74 -17.06 -16.12 10.56
CA PHE A 74 -17.35 -15.25 9.41
C PHE A 74 -18.44 -15.87 8.55
N SER A 75 -19.40 -15.05 8.14
CA SER A 75 -20.33 -15.41 7.08
C SER A 75 -19.58 -15.63 5.75
N ASN A 76 -20.18 -16.37 4.82
CA ASN A 76 -19.58 -16.59 3.49
C ASN A 76 -19.30 -15.27 2.75
N ALA A 77 -20.16 -14.26 2.93
CA ALA A 77 -19.97 -12.93 2.33
C ALA A 77 -18.76 -12.19 2.92
N LEU A 78 -18.62 -12.20 4.26
CA LEU A 78 -17.48 -11.58 4.93
C LEU A 78 -16.17 -12.28 4.56
N ARG A 79 -16.19 -13.61 4.52
CA ARG A 79 -15.06 -14.44 4.08
C ARG A 79 -14.60 -14.09 2.67
N THR A 80 -15.54 -14.01 1.74
CA THR A 80 -15.24 -13.63 0.36
C THR A 80 -14.63 -12.23 0.28
N HIS A 81 -15.17 -11.27 1.03
CA HIS A 81 -14.60 -9.92 1.07
C HIS A 81 -13.20 -9.88 1.66
N ALA A 82 -12.96 -10.61 2.75
CA ALA A 82 -11.65 -10.76 3.38
C ALA A 82 -10.63 -11.35 2.39
N HIS A 83 -10.99 -12.43 1.69
CA HIS A 83 -10.14 -13.06 0.69
C HIS A 83 -9.74 -12.09 -0.44
N TRP A 84 -10.71 -11.40 -1.04
CA TRP A 84 -10.41 -10.46 -2.13
C TRP A 84 -9.59 -9.25 -1.65
N ALA A 85 -9.89 -8.73 -0.46
CA ALA A 85 -9.16 -7.60 0.12
C ALA A 85 -7.70 -7.95 0.40
N THR A 86 -7.45 -9.09 1.03
CA THR A 86 -6.10 -9.57 1.36
C THR A 86 -5.32 -9.96 0.11
N GLN A 87 -5.97 -10.60 -0.87
CA GLN A 87 -5.36 -10.92 -2.16
C GLN A 87 -4.96 -9.67 -2.94
N PHE A 88 -5.84 -8.67 -3.00
CA PHE A 88 -5.55 -7.40 -3.68
C PHE A 88 -4.40 -6.66 -2.98
N PHE A 89 -4.43 -6.57 -1.65
CA PHE A 89 -3.34 -6.01 -0.86
C PHE A 89 -2.00 -6.71 -1.13
N SER A 90 -2.00 -8.04 -1.16
CA SER A 90 -0.80 -8.85 -1.46
C SER A 90 -0.22 -8.56 -2.84
N TRP A 91 -1.08 -8.40 -3.85
CA TRP A 91 -0.63 -8.01 -5.19
C TRP A 91 -0.01 -6.63 -5.23
N VAL A 92 -0.60 -5.66 -4.53
CA VAL A 92 -0.03 -4.30 -4.42
C VAL A 92 1.33 -4.37 -3.74
N LEU A 93 1.46 -5.10 -2.62
CA LEU A 93 2.76 -5.29 -1.94
C LEU A 93 3.79 -5.93 -2.87
N LEU A 94 3.43 -6.98 -3.59
CA LEU A 94 4.35 -7.67 -4.49
C LEU A 94 4.87 -6.73 -5.59
N VAL A 95 3.97 -5.95 -6.19
CA VAL A 95 4.35 -4.97 -7.21
C VAL A 95 5.24 -3.88 -6.60
N THR A 96 4.89 -3.34 -5.45
CA THR A 96 5.64 -2.24 -4.84
C THR A 96 7.01 -2.67 -4.30
N PHE A 97 7.13 -3.85 -3.71
CA PHE A 97 8.38 -4.31 -3.08
C PHE A 97 9.30 -5.10 -4.03
N PHE A 98 8.78 -5.75 -5.07
CA PHE A 98 9.61 -6.54 -5.99
C PHE A 98 9.69 -5.92 -7.38
N LEU A 99 8.54 -5.62 -7.99
CA LEU A 99 8.53 -5.13 -9.37
C LEU A 99 9.09 -3.70 -9.49
N LEU A 100 8.73 -2.82 -8.55
CA LEU A 100 9.11 -1.40 -8.62
C LEU A 100 10.62 -1.18 -8.41
N PRO A 101 11.31 -1.83 -7.46
CA PRO A 101 12.77 -1.78 -7.37
C PRO A 101 13.47 -2.36 -8.60
N ALA A 102 12.96 -3.47 -9.16
CA ALA A 102 13.50 -4.05 -10.39
C ALA A 102 13.41 -3.05 -11.56
N LEU A 103 12.28 -2.37 -11.72
CA LEU A 103 12.10 -1.33 -12.75
C LEU A 103 12.99 -0.11 -12.52
N LEU A 104 13.22 0.29 -11.27
CA LEU A 104 14.16 1.36 -10.94
C LEU A 104 15.59 0.98 -11.32
N LEU A 105 16.04 -0.24 -11.00
CA LEU A 105 17.35 -0.77 -11.38
C LEU A 105 17.52 -0.82 -12.91
N LEU A 106 16.51 -1.29 -13.64
CA LEU A 106 16.50 -1.27 -15.11
C LEU A 106 16.58 0.16 -15.67
N GLY A 107 15.97 1.13 -14.99
CA GLY A 107 16.07 2.55 -15.32
C GLY A 107 17.48 3.10 -15.25
N LEU A 108 18.36 2.53 -14.42
CA LEU A 108 19.78 2.94 -14.39
C LEU A 108 20.46 2.68 -15.74
N GLY A 109 20.16 1.55 -16.39
CA GLY A 109 20.68 1.21 -17.72
C GLY A 109 19.89 1.84 -18.88
N TRP A 110 18.57 1.99 -18.73
CA TRP A 110 17.69 2.33 -19.85
C TRP A 110 16.99 3.69 -19.69
N LYS A 111 17.43 4.69 -20.48
CA LYS A 111 16.88 6.05 -20.49
C LYS A 111 15.36 6.13 -20.67
N ARG A 112 14.73 5.20 -21.40
CA ARG A 112 13.27 5.19 -21.60
C ARG A 112 12.52 4.93 -20.29
N VAL A 113 13.02 4.00 -19.47
CA VAL A 113 12.42 3.66 -18.16
C VAL A 113 12.61 4.80 -17.15
N ARG A 114 13.68 5.59 -17.26
CA ARG A 114 13.91 6.79 -16.41
C ARG A 114 12.78 7.81 -16.51
N SER A 115 12.10 7.90 -17.66
CA SER A 115 10.96 8.82 -17.82
C SER A 115 9.78 8.47 -16.89
N LEU A 116 9.71 7.22 -16.40
CA LEU A 116 8.67 6.73 -15.50
C LEU A 116 8.99 6.93 -14.02
N TRP A 117 10.23 7.32 -13.66
CA TRP A 117 10.66 7.43 -12.27
C TRP A 117 9.82 8.39 -11.44
N LYS A 118 9.30 9.46 -12.06
CA LYS A 118 8.36 10.37 -11.40
C LYS A 118 7.07 9.69 -10.95
N TRP A 119 6.56 8.78 -11.76
CA TRP A 119 5.36 8.02 -11.45
C TRP A 119 5.62 6.97 -10.36
N PHE A 120 6.81 6.37 -10.36
CA PHE A 120 7.24 5.50 -9.26
C PHE A 120 7.35 6.26 -7.95
N GLY A 121 7.85 7.51 -7.97
CA GLY A 121 7.85 8.39 -6.80
C GLY A 121 6.45 8.66 -6.25
N VAL A 122 5.52 9.08 -7.12
CA VAL A 122 4.12 9.33 -6.71
C VAL A 122 3.45 8.06 -6.16
N HIS A 123 3.63 6.92 -6.83
CA HIS A 123 3.11 5.63 -6.34
C HIS A 123 3.69 5.29 -4.97
N GLY A 124 5.01 5.37 -4.83
CA GLY A 124 5.69 5.08 -3.56
C GLY A 124 5.23 5.98 -2.42
N PHE A 125 5.05 7.27 -2.67
CA PHE A 125 4.52 8.22 -1.68
C PHE A 125 3.09 7.88 -1.27
N THR A 126 2.19 7.69 -2.24
CA THR A 126 0.79 7.36 -1.95
C THR A 126 0.63 6.01 -1.29
N PHE A 127 1.50 5.04 -1.60
CA PHE A 127 1.56 3.74 -0.94
C PHE A 127 1.96 3.87 0.53
N CYS A 128 3.03 4.63 0.83
CA CYS A 128 3.44 4.90 2.21
C CYS A 128 2.34 5.64 2.99
N LEU A 129 1.70 6.63 2.36
CA LEU A 129 0.57 7.34 2.95
C LEU A 129 -0.60 6.40 3.24
N ALA A 130 -0.93 5.48 2.33
CA ALA A 130 -1.98 4.49 2.55
C ALA A 130 -1.65 3.56 3.73
N LEU A 131 -0.43 3.02 3.81
CA LEU A 131 0.01 2.21 4.95
C LEU A 131 -0.07 2.98 6.28
N PHE A 132 0.33 4.25 6.28
CA PHE A 132 0.22 5.11 7.45
C PHE A 132 -1.24 5.29 7.87
N LEU A 133 -2.13 5.60 6.92
CA LEU A 133 -3.57 5.78 7.19
C LEU A 133 -4.25 4.50 7.67
N MET A 134 -3.79 3.32 7.23
CA MET A 134 -4.29 2.04 7.76
C MET A 134 -4.08 1.91 9.27
N MET A 135 -3.04 2.54 9.85
CA MET A 135 -2.77 2.53 11.29
C MET A 135 -3.86 3.22 12.13
N LEU A 136 -4.75 3.98 11.51
CA LEU A 136 -5.92 4.56 12.17
C LEU A 136 -7.01 3.52 12.48
N ALA A 137 -6.93 2.32 11.92
CA ALA A 137 -7.89 1.27 12.19
C ALA A 137 -7.73 0.67 13.60
N PRO A 138 -8.81 0.11 14.19
CA PRO A 138 -8.74 -0.43 15.55
C PRO A 138 -7.75 -1.59 15.70
N ALA A 139 -7.04 -1.61 16.82
CA ALA A 139 -5.93 -2.55 17.07
C ALA A 139 -6.29 -4.04 16.89
N LYS A 140 -7.52 -4.44 17.25
CA LYS A 140 -8.01 -5.81 17.05
C LYS A 140 -8.15 -6.17 15.56
N PHE A 141 -8.64 -5.23 14.74
CA PHE A 141 -8.72 -5.42 13.29
C PHE A 141 -7.34 -5.43 12.66
N LEU A 142 -6.46 -4.50 13.06
CA LEU A 142 -5.07 -4.49 12.59
C LEU A 142 -4.35 -5.81 12.91
N ARG A 143 -4.54 -6.34 14.12
CA ARG A 143 -3.95 -7.63 14.50
C ARG A 143 -4.43 -8.78 13.63
N TRP A 144 -5.71 -8.78 13.25
CA TRP A 144 -6.27 -9.77 12.34
C TRP A 144 -5.80 -9.57 10.90
N TRP A 145 -5.64 -8.32 10.46
CA TRP A 145 -5.22 -7.97 9.09
C TRP A 145 -3.77 -8.35 8.79
N TRP A 146 -2.90 -8.24 9.79
CA TRP A 146 -1.46 -8.53 9.66
C TRP A 146 -1.09 -9.97 10.00
N ASP A 147 -2.08 -10.82 10.32
CA ASP A 147 -1.90 -12.26 10.48
C ASP A 147 -2.03 -12.98 9.14
#